data_AF-A0A2L0B012-F1
#
_entry.id   AF-A0A2L0B012-F1
#
_cell.length_a   1.000
_cell.length_b   1.000
_cell.length_c   1.000
_cell.angle_alpha   90.00
_cell.angle_beta   90.00
_cell.angle_gamma   90.00
#
_symmetry.space_group_name_H-M   'P 1'
#
loop_
_entity.id
_entity.type
_entity.pdbx_description
1 polymer ?
#
loop_
_entity_poly.entity_id
_entity_poly.type
_entity_poly.pdbx_seq_one_letter_code
_entity_poly.pdbx_strand_id
1 'polypeptide(L)'
;ISHYYLIVVPEDKRTLHKNPDQFLTDEMIAGKGKKEDNLQAPYIAAKFPQRNIPYTFHLGDGEIYEGFENRRLVKGKQYKIFVRAVVDTPQKHLYTSSPFSEFLGLDMREVPPGDPPLRPDPNIPNDTVVEISSQRKEGAAIWIILPTIAAFVFAGALVILFIYRRRRQPCKTPEQAAVMKPLIPADINSSTAPSDPVEMRRLNFQTPGMISHPPIAISDLANHIERLKVNDNLKFSQEYESIEPGQQFTWDHSNMEVNKPKNRYANVIAYDHSRVILQSEEGILGSDYINANY
;
A
#
# COMPACT_ATOMS: atom_id res chain seq x y z
N ILE A 1 -22.02 -14.98 -7.54
CA ILE A 1 -22.04 -15.29 -6.08
C ILE A 1 -22.77 -16.60 -5.94
N SER A 2 -22.17 -17.61 -5.30
CA SER A 2 -22.82 -18.90 -5.05
C SER A 2 -23.60 -18.87 -3.75
N HIS A 3 -22.99 -18.38 -2.68
CA HIS A 3 -23.58 -18.30 -1.35
C HIS A 3 -23.00 -17.13 -0.54
N TYR A 4 -23.69 -16.81 0.54
CA TYR A 4 -23.29 -15.83 1.55
C TYR A 4 -23.02 -16.53 2.88
N TYR A 5 -22.01 -16.06 3.60
CA TYR A 5 -21.78 -16.39 4.99
C TYR A 5 -22.11 -15.20 5.87
N LEU A 6 -22.87 -15.43 6.92
CA LEU A 6 -23.01 -14.50 8.03
C LEU A 6 -21.99 -14.86 9.10
N ILE A 7 -21.03 -13.96 9.32
CA ILE A 7 -19.92 -14.17 10.25
C ILE A 7 -20.10 -13.27 11.46
N VAL A 8 -19.90 -13.84 12.64
CA VAL A 8 -20.00 -13.18 13.94
C VAL A 8 -18.62 -13.14 14.58
N VAL A 9 -18.21 -11.94 14.98
CA VAL A 9 -16.93 -11.67 15.61
C VAL A 9 -17.19 -11.13 17.02
N PRO A 10 -16.94 -11.91 18.07
CA PRO A 10 -16.97 -11.40 19.44
C PRO A 10 -15.96 -10.26 19.64
N GLU A 11 -16.31 -9.29 20.48
CA GLU A 11 -15.37 -8.24 20.87
C GLU A 11 -14.18 -8.83 21.63
N ASP A 12 -12.99 -8.68 21.05
CA ASP A 12 -11.72 -9.01 21.69
C ASP A 12 -10.68 -7.93 21.32
N LYS A 13 -9.82 -7.57 22.28
CA LYS A 13 -8.77 -6.56 22.10
C LYS A 13 -7.79 -6.95 20.98
N ARG A 14 -7.69 -8.25 20.66
CA ARG A 14 -6.83 -8.78 19.60
C ARG A 14 -7.46 -8.71 18.21
N THR A 15 -8.79 -8.68 18.12
CA THR A 15 -9.54 -8.68 16.86
C THR A 15 -10.05 -7.29 16.47
N LEU A 16 -10.02 -6.32 17.39
CA LEU A 16 -10.54 -4.96 17.19
C LEU A 16 -9.93 -4.23 15.98
N HIS A 17 -8.63 -4.42 15.72
CA HIS A 17 -7.91 -3.77 14.61
C HIS A 17 -7.97 -4.54 13.28
N LYS A 18 -8.62 -5.71 13.26
CA LYS A 18 -8.67 -6.56 12.05
C LYS A 18 -9.81 -6.13 11.14
N ASN A 19 -9.57 -6.22 9.83
CA ASN A 19 -10.60 -5.98 8.80
C ASN A 19 -11.38 -7.27 8.48
N PRO A 20 -12.61 -7.19 7.95
CA PRO A 20 -13.43 -8.37 7.63
C PRO A 20 -12.72 -9.40 6.76
N ASP A 21 -11.90 -8.96 5.80
CA ASP A 21 -11.18 -9.85 4.87
C ASP A 21 -10.01 -10.60 5.52
N GLN A 22 -9.55 -10.17 6.70
CA GLN A 22 -8.47 -10.87 7.42
C GLN A 22 -8.97 -12.11 8.18
N PHE A 23 -10.28 -12.31 8.29
CA PHE A 23 -10.86 -13.50 8.91
C PHE A 23 -10.98 -14.60 7.85
N LEU A 24 -10.14 -15.63 7.90
CA LEU A 24 -10.13 -16.71 6.91
C LEU A 24 -11.32 -17.66 7.09
N THR A 25 -12.04 -17.94 6.01
CA THR A 25 -13.21 -18.85 6.05
C THR A 25 -12.80 -20.26 6.48
N ASP A 26 -11.63 -20.73 6.03
CA ASP A 26 -11.14 -22.08 6.29
C ASP A 26 -10.86 -22.32 7.78
N GLU A 27 -10.40 -21.30 8.52
CA GLU A 27 -10.18 -21.39 9.97
C GLU A 27 -11.51 -21.56 10.72
N MET A 28 -12.54 -20.82 10.30
CA MET A 28 -13.87 -20.89 10.90
C MET A 28 -14.59 -22.20 10.55
N ILE A 29 -14.39 -22.73 9.34
CA ILE A 29 -14.92 -24.03 8.92
C ILE A 29 -14.15 -25.17 9.61
N ALA A 30 -12.83 -25.10 9.73
CA ALA A 30 -12.03 -26.10 10.44
C ALA A 30 -12.32 -26.14 11.95
N GLY A 31 -12.81 -25.03 12.52
CA GLY A 31 -13.32 -24.95 13.89
C GLY A 31 -14.67 -25.65 14.11
N LYS A 32 -15.33 -26.13 13.05
CA LYS A 32 -16.61 -26.85 13.12
C LYS A 32 -16.43 -28.21 13.81
N GLY A 33 -16.68 -28.25 15.12
CA GLY A 33 -16.64 -29.48 15.93
C GLY A 33 -15.70 -29.45 17.15
N LYS A 34 -14.91 -28.40 17.36
CA LYS A 34 -14.21 -28.21 18.64
C LYS A 34 -15.21 -27.71 19.69
N LYS A 35 -15.64 -28.62 20.58
CA LYS A 35 -16.52 -28.33 21.73
C LYS A 35 -15.99 -27.15 22.55
N GLU A 36 -16.88 -26.21 22.82
CA GLU A 36 -16.95 -25.25 23.95
C GLU A 36 -15.76 -24.33 24.32
N ASP A 37 -14.52 -24.60 23.93
CA ASP A 37 -13.37 -23.90 24.55
C ASP A 37 -13.05 -22.50 24.01
N ASN A 38 -13.67 -22.05 22.91
CA ASN A 38 -13.47 -20.71 22.38
C ASN A 38 -14.78 -19.98 22.06
N LEU A 39 -15.57 -19.71 23.12
CA LEU A 39 -16.69 -18.74 23.09
C LEU A 39 -16.31 -17.34 22.59
N GLN A 40 -15.01 -17.05 22.45
CA GLN A 40 -14.47 -15.77 21.99
C GLN A 40 -13.94 -15.82 20.54
N ALA A 41 -13.98 -16.98 19.88
CA ALA A 41 -13.53 -17.09 18.50
C ALA A 41 -14.60 -16.62 17.50
N PRO A 42 -14.20 -15.95 16.41
CA PRO A 42 -15.06 -15.71 15.27
C PRO A 42 -15.66 -17.01 14.73
N TYR A 43 -16.93 -16.97 14.35
CA TYR A 43 -17.63 -18.14 13.80
C TYR A 43 -18.62 -17.74 12.71
N ILE A 44 -18.96 -18.72 11.86
CA ILE A 44 -20.03 -18.58 10.87
C ILE A 44 -21.34 -18.95 11.56
N ALA A 45 -22.28 -18.01 11.64
CA ALA A 45 -23.59 -18.23 12.25
C ALA A 45 -24.58 -18.87 11.28
N ALA A 46 -24.48 -18.53 9.99
CA ALA A 46 -25.36 -19.09 8.96
C ALA A 46 -24.71 -19.02 7.58
N LYS A 47 -25.14 -19.94 6.70
CA LYS A 47 -24.85 -19.91 5.27
C LYS A 47 -26.17 -19.74 4.51
N PHE A 48 -26.20 -18.84 3.54
CA PHE A 48 -27.38 -18.56 2.71
C PHE A 48 -27.07 -18.75 1.23
N PRO A 49 -27.92 -19.47 0.47
CA PRO A 49 -27.86 -19.47 -0.99
C PRO A 49 -28.06 -18.07 -1.57
N GLN A 50 -27.51 -17.79 -2.75
CA GLN A 50 -27.58 -16.46 -3.39
C GLN A 50 -28.99 -15.85 -3.42
N ARG A 51 -30.02 -16.67 -3.66
CA ARG A 51 -31.41 -16.23 -3.84
C ARG A 51 -32.22 -16.19 -2.54
N ASN A 52 -31.70 -16.75 -1.45
CA ASN A 52 -32.45 -17.04 -0.23
C ASN A 52 -31.83 -16.37 1.01
N ILE A 53 -31.13 -15.25 0.84
CA ILE A 53 -30.68 -14.45 1.99
C ILE A 53 -31.89 -13.70 2.58
N PRO A 54 -32.23 -13.91 3.86
CA PRO A 54 -33.38 -13.27 4.48
C PRO A 54 -33.11 -11.78 4.72
N TYR A 55 -34.19 -10.99 4.82
CA TYR A 55 -34.07 -9.56 5.12
C TYR A 55 -33.71 -9.31 6.59
N THR A 56 -34.31 -10.09 7.48
CA THR A 56 -34.02 -10.11 8.91
C THR A 56 -33.44 -11.46 9.30
N PHE A 57 -32.49 -11.45 10.22
CA PHE A 57 -31.91 -12.66 10.79
C PHE A 57 -31.80 -12.49 12.30
N HIS A 58 -32.28 -13.47 13.05
CA HIS A 58 -32.20 -13.46 14.50
C HIS A 58 -30.85 -14.03 14.92
N LEU A 59 -29.96 -13.17 15.44
CA LEU A 59 -28.63 -13.61 15.87
C LEU A 59 -28.70 -14.24 17.27
N GLY A 60 -28.11 -15.43 17.43
CA GLY A 60 -27.96 -16.12 18.71
C GLY A 60 -29.14 -16.95 19.20
N ASP A 61 -29.97 -17.47 18.30
CA ASP A 61 -31.09 -18.38 18.66
C ASP A 61 -30.63 -19.80 19.05
N GLY A 62 -29.42 -20.20 18.67
CA GLY A 62 -28.89 -21.56 18.90
C GLY A 62 -29.27 -22.56 17.82
N GLU A 63 -29.89 -22.13 16.73
CA GLU A 63 -30.33 -23.01 15.64
C GLU A 63 -29.21 -23.26 14.61
N ILE A 64 -29.39 -24.30 13.80
CA ILE A 64 -28.42 -24.69 12.76
C ILE A 64 -28.94 -24.25 11.38
N TYR A 65 -28.16 -23.43 10.68
CA TYR A 65 -28.44 -22.89 9.36
C TYR A 65 -27.41 -23.40 8.33
N GLU A 66 -27.85 -24.25 7.39
CA GLU A 66 -27.00 -24.81 6.32
C GLU A 66 -25.70 -25.45 6.86
N GLY A 67 -25.82 -26.11 8.03
CA GLY A 67 -24.73 -26.79 8.72
C GLY A 67 -23.84 -25.90 9.57
N PHE A 68 -24.22 -24.64 9.83
CA PHE A 68 -23.53 -23.74 10.76
C PHE A 68 -24.43 -23.41 11.94
N GLU A 69 -23.87 -23.36 13.15
CA GLU A 69 -24.63 -23.10 14.37
C GLU A 69 -24.60 -21.62 14.73
N ASN A 70 -25.79 -21.04 14.90
CA ASN A 70 -25.98 -19.68 15.37
C ASN A 70 -25.86 -19.62 16.90
N ARG A 71 -24.63 -19.67 17.40
CA ARG A 71 -24.33 -19.74 18.85
C ARG A 71 -25.04 -18.64 19.65
N ARG A 72 -25.59 -19.01 20.81
CA ARG A 72 -26.26 -18.08 21.74
C ARG A 72 -25.32 -16.95 22.17
N LEU A 73 -25.83 -15.72 22.14
CA LEU A 73 -25.08 -14.55 22.60
C LEU A 73 -24.98 -14.51 24.12
N VAL A 74 -23.85 -13.99 24.63
CA VAL A 74 -23.58 -13.87 26.07
C VAL A 74 -23.96 -12.49 26.57
N LYS A 75 -24.63 -12.40 27.73
CA LYS A 75 -24.99 -11.12 28.35
C LYS A 75 -23.72 -10.34 28.75
N GLY A 76 -23.70 -9.03 28.45
CA GLY A 76 -22.56 -8.15 28.74
C GLY A 76 -21.39 -8.29 27.77
N LYS A 77 -21.57 -9.00 26.64
CA LYS A 77 -20.60 -9.04 25.55
C LYS A 77 -21.16 -8.37 24.30
N GLN A 78 -20.27 -7.71 23.57
CA GLN A 78 -20.56 -7.12 22.28
C GLN A 78 -19.97 -7.98 21.15
N TYR A 79 -20.62 -7.90 20.00
CA TYR A 79 -20.31 -8.68 18.81
C TYR A 79 -20.40 -7.77 17.59
N LYS A 80 -19.56 -7.98 16.59
CA LYS A 80 -19.69 -7.37 15.26
C LYS A 80 -20.04 -8.45 14.26
N ILE A 81 -20.83 -8.09 13.25
CA ILE A 81 -21.15 -9.00 12.15
C ILE A 81 -20.70 -8.42 10.81
N PHE A 82 -20.45 -9.31 9.87
CA PHE A 82 -20.29 -8.95 8.47
C PHE A 82 -20.80 -10.10 7.59
N VAL A 83 -21.17 -9.76 6.37
CA VAL A 83 -21.64 -10.73 5.37
C VAL A 83 -20.55 -10.91 4.32
N ARG A 84 -20.19 -12.16 4.04
CA ARG A 84 -19.21 -12.50 3.01
C ARG A 84 -19.90 -13.18 1.85
N ALA A 85 -19.74 -12.62 0.65
CA ALA A 85 -20.20 -13.22 -0.59
C ALA A 85 -19.08 -14.06 -1.21
N VAL A 86 -19.36 -15.34 -1.47
CA VAL A 86 -18.39 -16.27 -2.08
C VAL A 86 -18.79 -16.56 -3.52
N VAL A 87 -17.81 -16.70 -4.40
CA VAL A 87 -18.02 -17.09 -5.81
C VAL A 87 -17.37 -18.43 -6.04
N ASP A 88 -18.14 -19.39 -6.56
CA ASP A 88 -17.63 -20.68 -6.99
C ASP A 88 -16.91 -20.50 -8.34
N THR A 89 -15.58 -20.36 -8.31
CA THR A 89 -14.75 -20.43 -9.52
C THR A 89 -13.82 -21.63 -9.45
N PRO A 90 -13.60 -22.36 -10.56
CA PRO A 90 -12.88 -23.65 -10.54
C PRO A 90 -11.40 -23.54 -10.18
N GLN A 91 -10.83 -22.33 -10.12
CA GLN A 91 -9.39 -22.12 -9.92
C GLN A 91 -9.06 -21.27 -8.68
N LYS A 92 -10.04 -20.61 -8.03
CA LYS A 92 -9.78 -19.76 -6.85
C LYS A 92 -11.04 -19.54 -6.00
N HIS A 93 -10.90 -19.64 -4.68
CA HIS A 93 -11.92 -19.20 -3.72
C HIS A 93 -11.94 -17.67 -3.67
N LEU A 94 -12.71 -17.04 -4.54
CA LEU A 94 -12.91 -15.60 -4.56
C LEU A 94 -14.05 -15.24 -3.60
N TYR A 95 -13.80 -14.27 -2.73
CA TYR A 95 -14.81 -13.73 -1.84
C TYR A 95 -14.68 -12.21 -1.74
N THR A 96 -15.77 -11.56 -1.37
CA THR A 96 -15.81 -10.16 -0.96
C THR A 96 -16.63 -10.03 0.32
N SER A 97 -16.22 -9.18 1.25
CA SER A 97 -16.87 -9.02 2.54
C SER A 97 -17.49 -7.64 2.67
N SER A 98 -18.64 -7.54 3.32
CA SER A 98 -19.20 -6.25 3.74
C SER A 98 -18.33 -5.62 4.83
N PRO A 99 -18.44 -4.29 5.04
CA PRO A 99 -17.97 -3.66 6.28
C PRO A 99 -18.58 -4.32 7.52
N PHE A 100 -17.94 -4.11 8.67
CA PHE A 100 -18.50 -4.50 9.95
C PHE A 100 -19.76 -3.69 10.28
N SER A 101 -20.70 -4.35 10.94
CA SER A 101 -21.80 -3.68 11.63
C SER A 101 -21.29 -2.83 12.81
N GLU A 102 -22.18 -1.99 13.34
CA GLU A 102 -22.06 -1.49 14.70
C GLU A 102 -22.00 -2.64 15.72
N PHE A 103 -21.50 -2.34 16.92
CA PHE A 103 -21.43 -3.32 17.99
C PHE A 103 -22.83 -3.75 18.43
N LEU A 104 -23.06 -5.06 18.39
CA LEU A 104 -24.29 -5.72 18.76
C LEU A 104 -24.16 -6.36 20.15
N GLY A 105 -25.09 -6.10 21.04
CA GLY A 105 -25.12 -6.68 22.38
C GLY A 105 -26.55 -7.01 22.81
N LEU A 106 -26.70 -7.91 23.78
CA LEU A 106 -28.02 -8.21 24.38
C LEU A 106 -28.58 -7.03 25.20
N ASP A 107 -27.75 -6.04 25.50
CA ASP A 107 -28.06 -4.80 26.20
C ASP A 107 -28.45 -3.65 25.25
N MET A 108 -28.52 -3.91 23.94
CA MET A 108 -28.98 -2.91 22.97
C MET A 108 -30.46 -2.57 23.17
N ARG A 109 -30.79 -1.31 22.87
CA ARG A 109 -32.17 -0.85 22.80
C ARG A 109 -32.92 -1.68 21.76
N GLU A 110 -34.09 -2.18 22.12
CA GLU A 110 -34.98 -2.87 21.18
C GLU A 110 -35.26 -1.97 19.97
N VAL A 111 -35.35 -2.60 18.79
CA VAL A 111 -35.67 -1.90 17.56
C VAL A 111 -36.96 -1.10 17.79
N PRO A 112 -37.00 0.21 17.45
CA PRO A 112 -38.20 1.01 17.58
C PRO A 112 -39.40 0.30 16.95
N PRO A 113 -40.59 0.29 17.57
CA PRO A 113 -41.78 -0.29 16.97
C PRO A 113 -42.04 0.37 15.61
N GLY A 114 -42.02 -0.43 14.55
CA GLY A 114 -42.17 0.03 13.17
C GLY A 114 -42.05 -1.13 12.19
N ASP A 115 -42.45 -0.89 10.94
CA ASP A 115 -42.25 -1.88 9.89
C ASP A 115 -40.75 -2.13 9.67
N PRO A 116 -40.32 -3.37 9.43
CA PRO A 116 -38.94 -3.65 9.07
C PRO A 116 -38.57 -2.81 7.84
N PRO A 117 -37.31 -2.34 7.75
CA PRO A 117 -36.93 -1.49 6.63
C PRO A 117 -37.22 -2.20 5.29
N LEU A 118 -37.55 -1.42 4.26
CA LEU A 118 -37.83 -2.02 2.95
C LEU A 118 -36.51 -2.38 2.27
N ARG A 119 -36.52 -3.40 1.42
CA ARG A 119 -35.36 -3.72 0.57
C ARG A 119 -35.06 -2.47 -0.27
N PRO A 120 -33.84 -1.92 -0.23
CA PRO A 120 -33.45 -0.83 -1.11
C PRO A 120 -33.70 -1.27 -2.55
N ASP A 121 -34.45 -0.48 -3.32
CA ASP A 121 -34.70 -0.79 -4.72
C ASP A 121 -33.37 -0.63 -5.47
N PRO A 122 -32.83 -1.69 -6.10
CA PRO A 122 -31.59 -1.61 -6.85
C PRO A 122 -31.64 -0.61 -8.01
N ASN A 123 -32.83 -0.14 -8.40
CA ASN A 123 -33.02 0.85 -9.48
C ASN A 123 -33.03 2.30 -9.00
N ILE A 124 -32.99 2.57 -7.69
CA ILE A 124 -32.96 3.92 -7.13
C ILE A 124 -31.51 4.24 -6.73
N PRO A 125 -30.85 5.24 -7.34
CA PRO A 125 -29.50 5.62 -6.95
C PRO A 125 -29.55 6.32 -5.59
N ASN A 126 -29.04 5.66 -4.54
CA ASN A 126 -28.74 6.30 -3.27
C ASN A 126 -27.33 6.93 -3.32
N ASP A 127 -27.17 8.13 -2.75
CA ASP A 127 -25.92 8.90 -2.67
C ASP A 127 -24.78 8.26 -1.84
N THR A 128 -24.96 7.03 -1.36
CA THR A 128 -23.86 6.25 -0.78
C THR A 128 -23.02 5.67 -1.91
N VAL A 129 -22.01 6.42 -2.33
CA VAL A 129 -20.91 5.95 -3.18
C VAL A 129 -20.22 4.78 -2.47
N VAL A 130 -20.69 3.56 -2.73
CA VAL A 130 -19.89 2.35 -2.57
C VAL A 130 -19.22 2.16 -3.91
N GLU A 131 -17.96 2.57 -4.02
CA GLU A 131 -17.12 2.23 -5.17
C GLU A 131 -16.96 0.70 -5.20
N ILE A 132 -17.89 0.04 -5.88
CA ILE A 132 -17.72 -1.32 -6.32
C ILE A 132 -16.69 -1.24 -7.44
N SER A 133 -15.41 -1.38 -7.08
CA SER A 133 -14.33 -1.68 -8.03
C SER A 133 -14.56 -3.09 -8.59
N SER A 134 -15.62 -3.25 -9.37
CA SER A 134 -15.86 -4.40 -10.22
C SER A 134 -14.89 -4.26 -11.37
N GLN A 135 -13.65 -4.72 -11.18
CA GLN A 135 -12.81 -5.10 -12.32
C GLN A 135 -13.50 -6.25 -13.03
N ARG A 136 -14.42 -5.87 -13.93
CA ARG A 136 -14.97 -6.68 -15.00
C ARG A 136 -13.83 -7.05 -15.93
N LYS A 137 -13.11 -8.10 -15.56
CA LYS A 137 -11.96 -8.64 -16.29
C LYS A 137 -12.38 -9.53 -17.45
N GLU A 138 -13.39 -9.15 -18.21
CA GLU A 138 -13.78 -9.89 -19.42
C GLU A 138 -14.18 -8.88 -20.50
N GLY A 139 -13.17 -8.42 -21.23
CA GLY A 139 -13.27 -7.44 -22.32
C GLY A 139 -11.99 -6.63 -22.54
N ALA A 140 -11.17 -6.45 -21.50
CA ALA A 140 -9.94 -5.64 -21.54
C ALA A 140 -8.67 -6.40 -21.97
N ALA A 141 -8.71 -7.73 -22.12
CA ALA A 141 -7.51 -8.50 -22.45
C ALA A 141 -6.95 -8.11 -23.83
N ILE A 142 -7.79 -7.90 -24.84
CA ILE A 142 -7.32 -7.59 -26.20
C ILE A 142 -6.66 -6.21 -26.29
N TRP A 143 -7.18 -5.22 -25.56
CA TRP A 143 -6.64 -3.86 -25.54
C TRP A 143 -5.36 -3.71 -24.72
N ILE A 144 -5.05 -4.65 -23.82
CA ILE A 144 -3.80 -4.66 -23.05
C ILE A 144 -2.76 -5.54 -23.74
N ILE A 145 -3.18 -6.63 -24.38
CA ILE A 145 -2.28 -7.55 -25.10
C ILE A 145 -1.68 -6.89 -26.34
N LEU A 146 -2.43 -6.06 -27.07
CA LEU A 146 -1.92 -5.39 -28.28
C LEU A 146 -0.79 -4.37 -27.99
N PRO A 147 -0.91 -3.44 -27.03
CA PRO A 147 0.18 -2.53 -26.68
C PRO A 147 1.33 -3.23 -25.95
N THR A 148 1.09 -4.29 -25.19
CA THR A 148 2.19 -5.06 -24.57
C THR A 148 3.02 -5.80 -25.63
N ILE A 149 2.38 -6.44 -26.60
CA ILE A 149 3.08 -7.05 -27.75
C ILE A 149 3.83 -5.98 -28.55
N ALA A 150 3.21 -4.83 -28.83
CA ALA A 150 3.87 -3.72 -29.51
C ALA A 150 5.08 -3.20 -28.73
N ALA A 151 4.99 -3.10 -27.40
CA ALA A 151 6.10 -2.69 -26.53
C ALA A 151 7.24 -3.72 -26.55
N PHE A 152 6.94 -5.02 -26.51
CA PHE A 152 7.97 -6.07 -26.61
C PHE A 152 8.65 -6.08 -27.98
N VAL A 153 7.89 -5.88 -29.07
CA VAL A 153 8.46 -5.77 -30.43
C VAL A 153 9.33 -4.53 -30.55
N PHE A 154 8.89 -3.39 -30.01
CA PHE A 154 9.66 -2.15 -30.01
C PHE A 154 10.93 -2.25 -29.17
N ALA A 155 10.85 -2.85 -27.97
CA ALA A 155 12.00 -3.12 -27.13
C ALA A 155 12.99 -4.07 -27.82
N GLY A 156 12.50 -5.14 -28.46
CA GLY A 156 13.31 -6.04 -29.27
C GLY A 156 14.00 -5.32 -30.42
N ALA A 157 13.30 -4.44 -31.14
CA ALA A 157 13.87 -3.62 -32.21
C ALA A 157 14.95 -2.66 -31.70
N LEU A 158 14.77 -2.05 -30.52
CA LEU A 158 15.79 -1.21 -29.87
C LEU A 158 17.01 -2.01 -29.44
N VAL A 159 16.83 -3.22 -28.92
CA VAL A 159 17.94 -4.13 -28.57
C VAL A 159 18.69 -4.58 -29.82
N ILE A 160 17.99 -4.92 -30.90
CA ILE A 160 18.61 -5.27 -32.19
C ILE A 160 19.35 -4.07 -32.77
N LEU A 161 18.77 -2.86 -32.73
CA LEU A 161 19.42 -1.62 -33.15
C LEU A 161 20.65 -1.30 -32.29
N PHE A 162 20.57 -1.53 -30.99
CA PHE A 162 21.69 -1.36 -30.06
C PHE A 162 22.81 -2.35 -30.36
N ILE A 163 22.50 -3.64 -30.56
CA ILE A 163 23.46 -4.66 -30.97
C ILE A 163 24.05 -4.34 -32.33
N TYR A 164 23.25 -3.81 -33.26
CA TYR A 164 23.71 -3.40 -34.58
C TYR A 164 24.61 -2.17 -34.53
N ARG A 165 24.28 -1.15 -33.74
CA ARG A 165 25.16 0.00 -33.47
C ARG A 165 26.45 -0.45 -32.77
N ARG A 166 26.36 -1.40 -31.85
CA ARG A 166 27.50 -1.97 -31.13
C ARG A 166 28.38 -2.85 -32.02
N ARG A 167 27.82 -3.57 -33.00
CA ARG A 167 28.55 -4.36 -34.00
C ARG A 167 29.13 -3.52 -35.14
N ARG A 168 28.55 -2.36 -35.43
CA ARG A 168 29.07 -1.40 -36.42
C ARG A 168 30.15 -0.46 -35.87
N GLN A 169 30.48 -0.54 -34.59
CA GLN A 169 31.69 0.07 -34.04
C GLN A 169 32.78 -1.00 -33.93
N PRO A 170 33.67 -1.15 -34.94
CA PRO A 170 34.91 -1.86 -34.74
C PRO A 170 35.74 -1.10 -33.72
N CYS A 171 36.37 -1.86 -32.82
CA CYS A 171 37.30 -1.41 -31.79
C CYS A 171 38.12 -0.17 -32.24
N LYS A 172 37.99 0.91 -31.50
CA LYS A 172 39.11 1.84 -31.31
C LYS A 172 39.36 1.96 -29.82
N THR A 173 40.60 1.63 -29.48
CA THR A 173 41.30 1.77 -28.21
C THR A 173 41.19 3.19 -27.62
N PRO A 174 41.50 3.34 -26.33
CA PRO A 174 41.08 4.48 -25.52
C PRO A 174 41.96 5.72 -25.81
N GLU A 175 41.53 6.84 -25.22
CA GLU A 175 42.18 8.15 -25.15
C GLU A 175 41.56 9.21 -26.08
N GLN A 176 41.28 10.39 -25.48
CA GLN A 176 40.82 11.64 -26.09
C GLN A 176 39.32 11.80 -26.36
N ALA A 177 38.61 12.39 -25.39
CA ALA A 177 37.53 13.38 -25.61
C ALA A 177 36.99 13.80 -24.22
N ALA A 178 37.50 14.83 -23.52
CA ALA A 178 37.68 16.20 -23.95
C ALA A 178 36.63 16.64 -24.99
N VAL A 179 35.80 17.61 -24.60
CA VAL A 179 34.93 18.40 -25.48
C VAL A 179 33.57 17.76 -25.81
N MET A 180 32.58 18.01 -24.96
CA MET A 180 31.36 18.71 -25.38
C MET A 180 30.59 19.19 -24.13
N LYS A 181 30.92 20.41 -23.68
CA LYS A 181 30.08 21.22 -22.79
C LYS A 181 29.01 21.90 -23.65
N PRO A 182 27.72 21.92 -23.26
CA PRO A 182 26.78 22.88 -23.83
C PRO A 182 27.17 24.28 -23.34
N LEU A 183 27.46 25.18 -24.27
CA LEU A 183 27.67 26.61 -24.00
C LEU A 183 26.30 27.26 -23.77
N ILE A 184 25.94 27.49 -22.51
CA ILE A 184 24.92 28.46 -22.12
C ILE A 184 25.68 29.65 -21.52
N PRO A 185 25.38 30.90 -21.93
CA PRO A 185 26.19 32.06 -21.57
C PRO A 185 26.15 32.28 -20.06
N ALA A 186 27.34 32.40 -19.46
CA ALA A 186 27.47 32.88 -18.10
C ALA A 186 27.00 34.34 -18.08
N ASP A 187 25.90 34.62 -17.37
CA ASP A 187 25.58 35.98 -16.98
C ASP A 187 26.73 36.51 -16.11
N ILE A 188 27.38 37.50 -16.69
CA ILE A 188 28.54 38.21 -16.19
C ILE A 188 28.06 39.05 -15.01
N ASN A 189 28.22 38.57 -13.76
CA ASN A 189 28.39 39.42 -12.56
C ASN A 189 28.67 38.71 -11.22
N SER A 190 29.13 37.44 -11.18
CA SER A 190 29.77 36.94 -9.95
C SER A 190 30.99 36.06 -10.27
N SER A 191 32.16 36.67 -10.14
CA SER A 191 33.47 36.03 -10.28
C SER A 191 33.82 35.23 -9.02
N THR A 192 33.17 34.08 -8.84
CA THR A 192 33.68 33.02 -7.96
C THR A 192 33.33 31.69 -8.61
N ALA A 193 34.32 31.03 -9.22
CA ALA A 193 34.13 29.67 -9.70
C ALA A 193 33.73 28.79 -8.49
N PRO A 194 32.62 28.05 -8.55
CA PRO A 194 32.15 27.23 -7.44
C PRO A 194 33.20 26.15 -7.20
N SER A 195 33.96 26.28 -6.10
CA SER A 195 35.02 25.35 -5.72
C SER A 195 34.45 24.13 -4.98
N ASP A 196 33.17 24.20 -4.60
CA ASP A 196 32.48 23.14 -3.89
C ASP A 196 31.87 22.12 -4.89
N PRO A 197 32.27 20.84 -4.81
CA PRO A 197 31.66 19.76 -5.61
C PRO A 197 30.13 19.67 -5.43
N VAL A 198 29.57 20.14 -4.31
CA VAL A 198 28.13 20.21 -4.06
C VAL A 198 27.47 21.31 -4.90
N GLU A 199 28.04 22.51 -4.96
CA GLU A 199 27.54 23.59 -5.82
C GLU A 199 27.65 23.23 -7.30
N MET A 200 28.76 22.61 -7.70
CA MET A 200 28.97 22.09 -9.05
C MET A 200 27.93 21.03 -9.43
N ARG A 201 27.56 20.13 -8.50
CA ARG A 201 26.47 19.17 -8.73
C ARG A 201 25.11 19.87 -8.85
N ARG A 202 24.83 20.87 -8.01
CA ARG A 202 23.56 21.64 -8.04
C ARG A 202 23.36 22.39 -9.36
N LEU A 203 24.43 22.90 -9.97
CA LEU A 203 24.36 23.57 -11.28
C LEU A 203 24.10 22.60 -12.43
N ASN A 204 24.66 21.39 -12.37
CA ASN A 204 24.54 20.39 -13.44
C ASN A 204 23.31 19.48 -13.30
N PHE A 205 22.74 19.37 -12.09
CA PHE A 205 21.61 18.51 -11.77
C PHE A 205 20.53 19.31 -11.01
N GLN A 206 19.76 20.11 -11.75
CA GLN A 206 18.56 20.75 -11.20
C GLN A 206 17.46 19.72 -11.02
N THR A 207 16.95 19.57 -9.79
CA THR A 207 15.74 18.76 -9.53
C THR A 207 14.49 19.61 -9.73
N PRO A 208 13.32 19.03 -10.04
CA PRO A 208 12.07 19.76 -10.12
C PRO A 208 11.76 20.61 -8.88
N GLY A 209 12.14 20.14 -7.68
CA GLY A 209 12.01 20.90 -6.43
C GLY A 209 12.91 22.15 -6.35
N MET A 210 14.08 22.15 -7.02
CA MET A 210 14.93 23.34 -7.11
C MET A 210 14.35 24.45 -8.01
N ILE A 211 13.37 24.11 -8.87
CA ILE A 211 12.68 25.08 -9.73
C ILE A 211 11.60 25.82 -8.93
N SER A 212 10.91 25.15 -8.01
CA SER A 212 9.90 25.76 -7.14
C SER A 212 10.48 26.41 -5.88
N HIS A 213 11.67 25.99 -5.43
CA HIS A 213 12.38 26.56 -4.27
C HIS A 213 13.77 27.08 -4.67
N PRO A 214 13.88 28.33 -5.14
CA PRO A 214 15.15 28.90 -5.56
C PRO A 214 16.09 29.16 -4.36
N PRO A 215 17.42 29.23 -4.60
CA PRO A 215 18.37 29.64 -3.56
C PRO A 215 18.02 30.99 -2.93
N ILE A 216 18.20 31.09 -1.61
CA ILE A 216 17.88 32.29 -0.84
C ILE A 216 19.17 33.08 -0.60
N ALA A 217 19.19 34.36 -0.99
CA ALA A 217 20.31 35.25 -0.69
C ALA A 217 20.44 35.45 0.83
N ILE A 218 21.68 35.52 1.34
CA ILE A 218 21.95 35.66 2.78
C ILE A 218 21.27 36.91 3.36
N SER A 219 21.26 38.02 2.59
CA SER A 219 20.58 39.26 2.96
C SER A 219 19.08 39.11 3.18
N ASP A 220 18.44 38.17 2.47
CA ASP A 220 16.99 37.95 2.51
C ASP A 220 16.58 36.80 3.43
N LEU A 221 17.55 36.07 4.00
CA LEU A 221 17.28 34.87 4.80
C LEU A 221 16.37 35.16 5.99
N ALA A 222 16.60 36.26 6.72
CA ALA A 222 15.77 36.64 7.85
C ALA A 222 14.31 36.90 7.43
N ASN A 223 14.13 37.74 6.39
CA ASN A 223 12.81 38.05 5.83
C ASN A 223 12.11 36.82 5.25
N HIS A 224 12.87 35.86 4.73
CA HIS A 224 12.35 34.60 4.21
C HIS A 224 11.85 33.69 5.35
N ILE A 225 12.64 33.53 6.42
CA ILE A 225 12.24 32.75 7.61
C ILE A 225 10.99 33.35 8.27
N GLU A 226 10.91 34.69 8.40
CA GLU A 226 9.71 35.34 8.94
C GLU A 226 8.47 35.01 8.10
N ARG A 227 8.58 35.11 6.77
CA ARG A 227 7.49 34.73 5.85
C ARG A 227 7.07 33.26 5.98
N LEU A 228 8.01 32.36 6.27
CA LEU A 228 7.69 30.95 6.48
C LEU A 228 7.00 30.66 7.81
N LYS A 229 7.33 31.43 8.87
CA LYS A 229 6.75 31.29 10.22
C LYS A 229 5.33 31.84 10.36
N VAL A 230 4.93 32.78 9.49
CA VAL A 230 3.59 33.36 9.50
C VAL A 230 2.51 32.27 9.46
N ASN A 231 1.40 32.50 10.18
CA ASN A 231 0.28 31.56 10.31
C ASN A 231 0.72 30.20 10.87
N ASP A 232 1.43 30.21 12.00
CA ASP A 232 1.87 29.02 12.73
C ASP A 232 2.67 28.05 11.86
N ASN A 233 3.70 28.57 11.20
CA ASN A 233 4.61 27.80 10.34
C ASN A 233 3.92 27.13 9.14
N LEU A 234 2.75 27.62 8.69
CA LEU A 234 2.01 27.01 7.57
C LEU A 234 2.88 26.78 6.33
N LYS A 235 3.64 27.80 5.92
CA LYS A 235 4.51 27.72 4.74
C LYS A 235 5.74 26.85 5.00
N PHE A 236 6.25 26.84 6.23
CA PHE A 236 7.29 25.91 6.66
C PHE A 236 6.84 24.45 6.48
N SER A 237 5.63 24.12 6.94
CA SER A 237 5.06 22.78 6.80
C SER A 237 4.83 22.42 5.33
N GLN A 238 4.26 23.34 4.53
CA GLN A 238 4.04 23.11 3.10
C GLN A 238 5.35 22.86 2.34
N GLU A 239 6.39 23.65 2.61
CA GLU A 239 7.68 23.49 1.97
C GLU A 239 8.37 22.18 2.41
N TYR A 240 8.32 21.85 3.70
CA TYR A 240 8.88 20.59 4.22
C TYR A 240 8.23 19.35 3.63
N GLU A 241 6.89 19.30 3.57
CA GLU A 241 6.14 18.17 3.00
C GLU A 241 6.33 18.04 1.48
N SER A 242 6.77 19.11 0.79
CA SER A 242 7.06 19.08 -0.64
C SER A 242 8.44 18.48 -1.00
N ILE A 243 9.26 18.13 0.00
CA ILE A 243 10.59 17.56 -0.21
C ILE A 243 10.46 16.13 -0.72
N GLU A 244 10.53 15.97 -2.04
CA GLU A 244 10.52 14.66 -2.71
C GLU A 244 11.84 14.42 -3.48
N PRO A 245 12.59 13.34 -3.20
CA PRO A 245 13.82 13.02 -3.93
C PRO A 245 13.57 12.59 -5.38
N GLY A 246 12.33 12.19 -5.72
CA GLY A 246 11.94 11.79 -7.08
C GLY A 246 12.63 10.53 -7.62
N GLN A 247 13.41 9.84 -6.78
CA GLN A 247 14.16 8.64 -7.11
C GLN A 247 13.71 7.48 -6.23
N GLN A 248 13.74 6.27 -6.79
CA GLN A 248 13.50 5.05 -6.03
C GLN A 248 14.82 4.53 -5.45
N PHE A 249 14.77 4.07 -4.22
CA PHE A 249 15.94 3.53 -3.51
C PHE A 249 15.67 2.10 -3.07
N THR A 250 16.74 1.32 -2.95
CA THR A 250 16.73 -0.01 -2.35
C THR A 250 17.45 0.02 -1.01
N TRP A 251 17.15 -0.95 -0.15
CA TRP A 251 17.72 -1.08 1.20
C TRP A 251 17.86 -2.55 1.61
N ASP A 252 18.21 -3.39 0.65
CA ASP A 252 18.21 -4.84 0.79
C ASP A 252 19.18 -5.29 1.90
N HIS A 253 20.35 -4.64 2.01
CA HIS A 253 21.33 -4.96 3.04
C HIS A 253 20.83 -4.63 4.45
N SER A 254 20.09 -3.52 4.59
CA SER A 254 19.46 -3.13 5.85
C SER A 254 18.37 -4.11 6.28
N ASN A 255 17.74 -4.79 5.32
CA ASN A 255 16.65 -5.74 5.53
C ASN A 255 17.08 -7.20 5.67
N MET A 256 18.36 -7.53 5.47
CA MET A 256 18.86 -8.89 5.72
C MET A 256 18.62 -9.28 7.17
N GLU A 257 18.18 -10.53 7.42
CA GLU A 257 17.87 -11.02 8.78
C GLU A 257 19.04 -10.85 9.75
N VAL A 258 20.27 -11.03 9.28
CA VAL A 258 21.50 -10.84 10.08
C VAL A 258 21.82 -9.38 10.41
N ASN A 259 21.23 -8.43 9.68
CA ASN A 259 21.50 -6.99 9.80
C ASN A 259 20.38 -6.22 10.49
N LYS A 260 19.14 -6.72 10.48
CA LYS A 260 18.02 -6.15 11.24
C LYS A 260 18.36 -5.78 12.69
N PRO A 261 19.02 -6.62 13.51
CA PRO A 261 19.35 -6.27 14.90
C PRO A 261 20.44 -5.19 15.00
N LYS A 262 21.17 -4.88 13.92
CA LYS A 262 22.17 -3.81 13.86
C LYS A 262 21.55 -2.44 13.62
N ASN A 263 20.24 -2.38 13.35
CA ASN A 263 19.49 -1.13 13.21
C ASN A 263 18.88 -0.76 14.57
N ARG A 264 19.18 0.44 15.07
CA ARG A 264 18.57 0.96 16.30
C ARG A 264 17.05 1.06 16.19
N TYR A 265 16.57 1.48 15.02
CA TYR A 265 15.15 1.58 14.69
C TYR A 265 14.89 0.86 13.36
N ALA A 266 13.85 0.03 13.29
CA ALA A 266 13.57 -0.76 12.09
C ALA A 266 13.14 0.10 10.88
N ASN A 267 12.60 1.30 11.13
CA ASN A 267 12.18 2.27 10.13
C ASN A 267 13.27 3.29 9.77
N VAL A 268 14.46 3.20 10.37
CA VAL A 268 15.61 4.05 10.05
C VAL A 268 16.73 3.15 9.54
N ILE A 269 16.97 3.22 8.23
CA ILE A 269 17.77 2.24 7.47
C ILE A 269 18.74 2.96 6.52
N ALA A 270 19.75 2.24 6.05
CA ALA A 270 20.68 2.75 5.05
C ALA A 270 20.27 2.32 3.64
N TYR A 271 20.28 3.27 2.69
CA TYR A 271 20.08 2.97 1.27
C TYR A 271 21.31 2.32 0.64
N ASP A 272 21.12 1.32 -0.21
CA ASP A 272 22.22 0.49 -0.73
C ASP A 272 23.24 1.28 -1.56
N HIS A 273 22.78 2.25 -2.34
CA HIS A 273 23.63 3.01 -3.27
C HIS A 273 24.60 3.99 -2.57
N SER A 274 24.32 4.36 -1.31
CA SER A 274 25.10 5.34 -0.55
C SER A 274 25.53 4.81 0.82
N ARG A 275 25.29 3.53 1.13
CA ARG A 275 25.70 2.95 2.41
C ARG A 275 27.21 2.91 2.55
N VAL A 276 27.70 3.05 3.78
CA VAL A 276 29.09 2.74 4.11
C VAL A 276 29.27 1.21 4.09
N ILE A 277 30.31 0.74 3.40
CA ILE A 277 30.64 -0.69 3.28
C ILE A 277 31.88 -0.96 4.13
N LEU A 278 31.73 -1.78 5.15
CA LEU A 278 32.86 -2.21 5.99
C LEU A 278 33.66 -3.30 5.27
N GLN A 279 34.90 -3.50 5.70
CA GLN A 279 35.70 -4.63 5.25
C GLN A 279 35.02 -5.94 5.72
N SER A 280 34.71 -6.83 4.78
CA SER A 280 34.09 -8.13 5.09
C SER A 280 35.04 -9.02 5.90
N GLU A 281 34.49 -9.68 6.92
CA GLU A 281 35.18 -10.73 7.66
C GLU A 281 34.84 -12.11 7.07
N GLU A 282 35.85 -12.98 6.93
CA GLU A 282 35.68 -14.31 6.31
C GLU A 282 34.69 -15.17 7.12
N GLY A 283 33.71 -15.75 6.41
CA GLY A 283 32.71 -16.64 7.00
C GLY A 283 31.59 -15.94 7.80
N ILE A 284 31.63 -14.61 7.97
CA ILE A 284 30.60 -13.87 8.72
C ILE A 284 29.71 -13.08 7.76
N LEU A 285 28.49 -13.58 7.55
CA LEU A 285 27.49 -12.94 6.70
C LEU A 285 27.03 -11.60 7.31
N GLY A 286 27.03 -10.55 6.49
CA GLY A 286 26.64 -9.20 6.90
C GLY A 286 27.70 -8.46 7.74
N SER A 287 28.94 -8.95 7.79
CA SER A 287 30.07 -8.24 8.43
C SER A 287 30.37 -6.89 7.76
N ASP A 288 30.01 -6.73 6.49
CA ASP A 288 30.18 -5.51 5.71
C ASP A 288 29.14 -4.41 6.02
N TYR A 289 28.15 -4.70 6.88
CA TYR A 289 27.01 -3.83 7.11
C TYR A 289 27.14 -2.98 8.38
N ILE A 290 26.94 -1.68 8.19
CA ILE A 290 26.67 -0.68 9.22
C ILE A 290 25.52 0.21 8.75
N ASN A 291 24.63 0.63 9.65
CA ASN A 291 23.57 1.58 9.33
C ASN A 291 24.15 3.01 9.26
N ALA A 292 24.73 3.34 8.11
CA ALA A 292 25.33 4.64 7.81
C ALA A 292 25.33 4.91 6.30
N ASN A 293 25.20 6.18 5.91
CA ASN A 293 25.31 6.67 4.52
C ASN A 293 26.36 7.81 4.44
N TYR A 294 26.99 7.98 3.27
CA TYR A 294 27.96 9.06 3.00
C TYR A 294 27.35 10.46 2.96
#